data_AF-A0A920QQC5-F1
#
_entry.id   AF-A0A920QQC5-F1
#
_cell.length_a   1.000
_cell.length_b   1.000
_cell.length_c   1.000
_cell.angle_alpha   90.00
_cell.angle_beta   90.00
_cell.angle_gamma   90.00
#
_symmetry.space_group_name_H-M   'P 1'
#
loop_
_entity.id
_entity.type
_entity.pdbx_description
1 polymer ?
#
loop_
_entity_poly.entity_id
_entity_poly.type
_entity_poly.pdbx_seq_one_letter_code
_entity_poly.pdbx_strand_id
1 'polypeptide(L)'
;MRLGVGVGWNSVEYEALGSTFQDRGRRAEEQIDVLRKLWTNPVLNYHGQQHPIIVSGINPLPVQAPIPIWMGAGGRLSPIPSSRVLKRIAKVADGWFPQFPPGQDGEQAVLQVQEYARKILGGTRLPLDLKPV
;
A
#
# COMPACT_ATOMS: atom_id res chain seq x y z
N MET A 1 -13.97 -8.15 -1.73
CA MET A 1 -13.55 -7.00 -0.88
C MET A 1 -12.25 -6.44 -1.42
N ARG A 2 -11.87 -5.20 -1.09
CA ARG A 2 -10.51 -4.67 -1.28
C ARG A 2 -10.09 -4.01 0.03
N LEU A 3 -8.81 -4.09 0.38
CA LEU A 3 -8.28 -3.46 1.60
C LEU A 3 -7.54 -2.17 1.25
N GLY A 4 -8.03 -1.04 1.76
CA GLY A 4 -7.31 0.23 1.71
C GLY A 4 -6.22 0.31 2.79
N VAL A 5 -5.00 0.68 2.44
CA VAL A 5 -3.87 0.81 3.37
C VAL A 5 -3.26 2.21 3.27
N GLY A 6 -3.19 2.90 4.41
CA GLY A 6 -2.46 4.14 4.58
C GLY A 6 -1.23 3.94 5.46
N VAL A 7 -0.12 4.59 5.13
CA VAL A 7 1.15 4.49 5.88
C VAL A 7 1.19 5.42 7.10
N GLY A 8 0.20 6.30 7.26
CA GLY A 8 0.17 7.28 8.36
C GLY A 8 1.13 8.47 8.16
N TRP A 9 0.70 9.63 8.64
CA TRP A 9 1.44 10.90 8.50
C TRP A 9 1.79 11.55 9.84
N ASN A 10 1.07 11.20 10.91
CA ASN A 10 1.20 11.84 12.21
C ASN A 10 2.25 11.13 13.08
N SER A 11 3.39 11.79 13.33
CA SER A 11 4.46 11.20 14.15
C SER A 11 4.08 11.03 15.62
N VAL A 12 3.17 11.85 16.15
CA VAL A 12 2.71 11.77 17.55
C VAL A 12 1.94 10.48 17.80
N GLU A 13 1.14 10.03 16.84
CA GLU A 13 0.44 8.73 16.93
C GLU A 13 1.42 7.56 16.96
N TYR A 14 2.51 7.64 16.17
CA TYR A 14 3.55 6.61 16.19
C TYR A 14 4.25 6.55 17.53
N GLU A 15 4.64 7.71 18.07
CA GLU A 15 5.28 7.81 19.39
C GLU A 15 4.37 7.28 20.49
N ALA A 16 3.09 7.67 20.49
CA ALA A 16 2.11 7.20 21.46
C ALA A 16 1.88 5.68 21.41
N LEU A 17 2.08 5.06 20.24
CA LEU A 17 2.00 3.60 20.03
C LEU A 17 3.36 2.90 20.17
N GLY A 18 4.38 3.58 20.69
CA GLY A 18 5.73 3.02 20.89
C GLY A 18 6.43 2.61 19.60
N SER A 19 6.05 3.22 18.47
CA SER A 19 6.54 2.88 17.13
C SER A 19 7.45 3.97 16.58
N THR A 20 8.52 3.58 15.88
CA THR A 20 9.37 4.53 15.17
C THR A 20 8.65 5.10 13.95
N PHE A 21 8.69 6.41 13.76
CA PHE A 21 8.02 7.07 12.62
C PHE A 21 8.84 6.95 11.31
N GLN A 22 10.17 6.92 11.43
CA GLN A 22 11.10 6.97 10.30
C GLN A 22 11.10 5.68 9.47
N ASP A 23 10.74 4.55 10.06
CA ASP A 23 10.69 3.26 9.38
C ASP A 23 9.29 2.83 8.94
N ARG A 24 8.25 3.64 9.21
CA ARG A 24 6.84 3.30 8.93
C ARG A 24 6.58 2.77 7.53
N GLY A 25 7.26 3.30 6.52
CA GLY A 25 7.12 2.84 5.14
C GLY A 25 7.67 1.44 4.91
N ARG A 26 8.81 1.11 5.54
CA ARG A 26 9.41 -0.23 5.49
C ARG A 26 8.57 -1.22 6.31
N ARG A 27 8.10 -0.81 7.49
CA ARG A 27 7.20 -1.60 8.33
C ARG A 27 5.90 -1.93 7.58
N ALA A 28 5.31 -0.97 6.88
CA ALA A 28 4.10 -1.19 6.08
C ALA A 28 4.34 -2.19 4.92
N GLU A 29 5.51 -2.16 4.27
CA GLU A 29 5.85 -3.16 3.24
C GLU A 29 5.91 -4.58 3.82
N GLU A 30 6.55 -4.75 4.99
CA GLU A 30 6.60 -6.05 5.70
C GLU A 30 5.20 -6.51 6.13
N GLN A 31 4.39 -5.61 6.71
CA GLN A 31 3.03 -5.92 7.12
C GLN A 31 2.16 -6.39 5.94
N ILE A 32 2.29 -5.76 4.77
CA ILE A 32 1.57 -6.19 3.56
C ILE A 32 2.01 -7.59 3.13
N ASP A 33 3.30 -7.89 3.16
CA ASP A 33 3.81 -9.24 2.85
C ASP A 33 3.28 -10.29 3.84
N VAL A 34 3.30 -9.99 5.14
CA VAL A 34 2.73 -10.85 6.19
C VAL A 34 1.24 -11.10 5.96
N LEU A 35 0.45 -10.06 5.70
CA LEU A 35 -0.98 -10.20 5.42
C LEU A 35 -1.23 -11.10 4.20
N ARG A 36 -0.51 -10.86 3.09
CA ARG A 36 -0.61 -11.71 1.89
C ARG A 36 -0.30 -13.17 2.19
N LYS A 37 0.72 -13.45 3.00
CA LYS A 37 1.07 -14.81 3.39
C LYS A 37 0.02 -15.44 4.31
N LEU A 38 -0.46 -14.72 5.32
CA LEU A 38 -1.51 -15.21 6.23
C LEU A 38 -2.82 -15.52 5.50
N TRP A 39 -3.17 -14.75 4.47
CA TRP A 39 -4.39 -14.98 3.69
C TRP A 39 -4.30 -16.15 2.70
N THR A 40 -3.09 -16.61 2.37
CA THR A 40 -2.86 -17.61 1.33
C THR A 40 -2.27 -18.92 1.84
N ASN A 41 -1.86 -18.98 3.11
CA ASN A 41 -1.23 -20.14 3.72
C ASN A 41 -1.94 -20.50 5.04
N PRO A 42 -2.42 -21.75 5.21
CA PRO A 42 -3.07 -22.18 6.45
C PRO A 42 -2.15 -22.09 7.68
N VAL A 43 -0.85 -22.32 7.49
CA VAL A 43 0.19 -22.21 8.51
C VAL A 43 1.42 -21.62 7.84
N LEU A 44 2.12 -20.71 8.52
CA LEU A 44 3.35 -20.14 8.02
C LEU A 44 4.37 -19.94 9.14
N ASN A 45 5.64 -20.02 8.77
CA ASN A 45 6.77 -19.60 9.58
C ASN A 45 7.43 -18.40 8.87
N TYR A 46 7.42 -17.23 9.51
CA TYR A 46 7.89 -15.98 8.93
C TYR A 46 8.95 -15.31 9.79
N HIS A 47 10.09 -15.01 9.18
CA HIS A 47 11.24 -14.41 9.85
C HIS A 47 11.33 -12.92 9.52
N GLY A 48 10.26 -12.19 9.86
CA GLY A 48 10.18 -10.74 9.73
C GLY A 48 10.98 -10.01 10.80
N GLN A 49 11.40 -8.77 10.49
CA GLN A 49 12.09 -7.93 11.47
C GLN A 49 11.12 -7.34 12.50
N GLN A 50 9.88 -7.07 12.09
CA GLN A 50 8.85 -6.43 12.91
C GLN A 50 7.74 -7.41 13.28
N HIS A 51 7.45 -8.38 12.41
CA HIS A 51 6.32 -9.30 12.56
C HIS A 51 6.75 -10.76 12.41
N PRO A 52 7.64 -11.28 13.28
CA PRO A 52 7.98 -12.70 13.24
C PRO A 52 6.75 -13.56 13.60
N ILE A 53 6.55 -14.65 12.87
CA ILE A 53 5.46 -15.60 13.10
C ILE A 53 6.05 -16.99 13.19
N ILE A 54 5.82 -17.66 14.32
CA ILE A 54 6.31 -19.03 14.55
C ILE A 54 5.18 -20.01 14.24
N VAL A 55 5.33 -20.78 13.17
CA VAL A 55 4.48 -21.92 12.77
C VAL A 55 3.00 -21.73 13.16
N SER A 56 2.42 -20.64 12.67
CA SER A 56 1.06 -20.22 13.01
C SER A 56 0.32 -19.73 11.76
N GLY A 57 -1.01 -19.66 11.84
CA GLY A 57 -1.84 -19.15 10.75
C GLY A 57 -3.14 -18.58 11.29
N ILE A 58 -4.02 -18.14 10.37
CA ILE A 58 -5.33 -17.59 10.70
C ILE A 58 -6.43 -18.48 10.16
N ASN A 59 -7.58 -18.50 10.84
CA ASN A 59 -8.77 -19.24 10.40
C ASN A 59 -10.03 -18.44 10.80
N PRO A 60 -11.08 -18.35 9.95
CA PRO A 60 -11.15 -18.81 8.56
C PRO A 60 -10.16 -18.08 7.63
N LEU A 61 -9.66 -18.78 6.61
CA LEU A 61 -8.99 -18.10 5.49
C LEU A 61 -10.02 -17.25 4.71
N PRO A 62 -9.60 -16.11 4.13
CA PRO A 62 -10.48 -15.31 3.30
C PRO A 62 -10.99 -16.10 2.09
N VAL A 63 -12.28 -15.95 1.77
CA VAL A 63 -12.87 -16.51 0.53
C VAL A 63 -12.16 -15.95 -0.72
N GLN A 64 -11.72 -14.68 -0.66
CA GLN A 64 -10.92 -14.04 -1.69
C GLN A 64 -9.45 -14.01 -1.26
N ALA A 65 -8.61 -14.81 -1.91
CA ALA A 65 -7.18 -14.89 -1.62
C ALA A 65 -6.34 -14.78 -2.91
N PRO A 66 -5.44 -13.78 -3.04
CA PRO A 66 -5.21 -12.69 -2.09
C PRO A 66 -6.33 -11.63 -2.12
N ILE A 67 -6.56 -10.96 -0.98
CA ILE A 67 -7.38 -9.74 -0.94
C ILE A 67 -6.60 -8.62 -1.64
N PRO A 68 -7.17 -7.92 -2.64
CA PRO A 68 -6.49 -6.80 -3.29
C PRO A 68 -6.21 -5.67 -2.30
N ILE A 69 -4.97 -5.22 -2.24
CA ILE A 69 -4.50 -4.13 -1.38
C ILE A 69 -4.33 -2.86 -2.20
N TRP A 70 -4.97 -1.78 -1.77
CA TRP A 70 -4.92 -0.47 -2.40
C TRP A 70 -4.25 0.51 -1.47
N MET A 71 -3.18 1.18 -1.92
CA MET A 71 -2.48 2.13 -1.07
C MET A 71 -2.99 3.55 -1.28
N GLY A 72 -3.42 4.19 -0.20
CA GLY A 72 -3.71 5.61 -0.16
C GLY A 72 -2.42 6.41 -0.08
N ALA A 73 -2.21 7.32 -1.04
CA ALA A 73 -1.05 8.20 -1.05
C ALA A 73 -1.32 9.50 -1.81
N GLY A 74 -0.59 10.55 -1.45
CA GLY A 74 -0.88 11.92 -1.86
C GLY A 74 -1.86 12.58 -0.88
N GLY A 75 -2.29 13.78 -1.21
CA GLY A 75 -3.25 14.54 -0.43
C GLY A 75 -3.66 15.80 -1.16
N ARG A 76 -4.63 16.53 -0.62
CA ARG A 76 -5.18 17.74 -1.24
C ARG A 76 -4.10 18.77 -1.63
N LEU A 77 -3.10 18.98 -0.77
CA LEU A 77 -2.00 19.94 -1.00
C LEU A 77 -0.80 19.33 -1.73
N SER A 78 -0.74 18.00 -1.84
CA SER A 78 0.33 17.29 -2.54
C SER A 78 -0.26 16.06 -3.24
N PRO A 79 -0.97 16.26 -4.37
CA PRO A 79 -1.72 15.19 -5.04
C PRO A 79 -0.82 14.07 -5.56
N ILE A 80 0.40 14.42 -5.97
CA ILE A 80 1.38 13.52 -6.56
C ILE A 80 2.26 12.95 -5.45
N PRO A 81 2.23 11.62 -5.20
CA PRO A 81 3.11 11.02 -4.21
C PRO A 81 4.58 11.13 -4.63
N SER A 82 5.49 11.26 -3.66
CA SER A 82 6.93 11.23 -3.93
C SER A 82 7.37 9.92 -4.64
N SER A 83 8.47 9.96 -5.38
CA SER A 83 9.02 8.78 -6.09
C SER A 83 9.25 7.58 -5.18
N ARG A 84 9.63 7.81 -3.90
CA ARG A 84 9.79 6.75 -2.89
C ARG A 84 8.47 6.04 -2.60
N VAL A 85 7.36 6.80 -2.53
CA VAL A 85 6.03 6.25 -2.28
C VAL A 85 5.51 5.53 -3.51
N LEU A 86 5.69 6.08 -4.71
CA LEU A 86 5.28 5.41 -5.96
C LEU A 86 6.01 4.06 -6.14
N LYS A 87 7.31 4.00 -5.88
CA LYS A 87 8.08 2.75 -5.88
C LYS A 87 7.52 1.72 -4.90
N ARG A 88 7.09 2.16 -3.71
CA ARG A 88 6.45 1.28 -2.72
C ARG A 88 5.13 0.73 -3.25
N ILE A 89 4.23 1.60 -3.71
CA ILE A 89 2.92 1.18 -4.23
C ILE A 89 3.12 0.12 -5.32
N ALA A 90 4.04 0.37 -6.26
CA ALA A 90 4.35 -0.57 -7.32
C ALA A 90 4.89 -1.92 -6.85
N LYS A 91 5.61 -1.92 -5.73
CA LYS A 91 6.23 -3.11 -5.17
C LYS A 91 5.22 -4.00 -4.41
N VAL A 92 4.27 -3.41 -3.68
CA VAL A 92 3.46 -4.18 -2.70
C VAL A 92 1.94 -4.06 -2.87
N ALA A 93 1.43 -3.09 -3.64
CA ALA A 93 0.01 -2.84 -3.78
C ALA A 93 -0.55 -3.32 -5.13
N ASP A 94 -1.83 -3.71 -5.11
CA ASP A 94 -2.64 -4.00 -6.30
C ASP A 94 -3.42 -2.77 -6.78
N GLY A 95 -3.23 -1.60 -6.14
CA GLY A 95 -3.77 -0.34 -6.61
C GLY A 95 -3.32 0.89 -5.83
N TRP A 96 -3.64 2.06 -6.37
CA TRP A 96 -3.47 3.36 -5.71
C TRP A 96 -4.82 4.03 -5.52
N PHE A 97 -5.02 4.58 -4.33
CA PHE A 97 -6.20 5.34 -3.97
C PHE A 97 -5.83 6.84 -3.87
N PRO A 98 -6.22 7.68 -4.85
CA PRO A 98 -5.93 9.11 -4.81
C PRO A 98 -6.68 9.82 -3.68
N GLN A 99 -6.03 10.79 -3.04
CA GLN A 99 -6.59 11.57 -1.93
C GLN A 99 -6.75 13.05 -2.31
N PHE A 100 -7.53 13.31 -3.34
CA PHE A 100 -7.85 14.65 -3.83
C PHE A 100 -9.26 14.67 -4.42
N PRO A 101 -9.92 15.84 -4.47
CA PRO A 101 -11.26 15.96 -5.05
C PRO A 101 -11.24 15.66 -6.56
N PRO A 102 -12.39 15.21 -7.12
CA PRO A 102 -12.55 15.08 -8.56
C PRO A 102 -12.52 16.47 -9.23
N GLY A 103 -12.17 16.50 -10.53
CA GLY A 103 -12.05 17.71 -11.33
C GLY A 103 -10.82 17.68 -12.24
N GLN A 104 -10.67 18.71 -13.08
CA GLN A 104 -9.58 18.80 -14.05
C GLN A 104 -8.20 18.64 -13.41
N ASP A 105 -7.97 19.26 -12.26
CA ASP A 105 -6.70 19.14 -11.51
C ASP A 105 -6.45 17.69 -11.03
N GLY A 106 -7.51 16.98 -10.63
CA GLY A 106 -7.43 15.58 -10.22
C GLY A 106 -7.12 14.66 -11.40
N GLU A 107 -7.74 14.88 -12.56
CA GLU A 107 -7.44 14.14 -13.78
C GLU A 107 -5.98 14.33 -14.20
N GLN A 108 -5.48 15.57 -14.16
CA GLN A 108 -4.08 15.87 -14.44
C GLN A 108 -3.14 15.18 -13.43
N ALA A 109 -3.47 15.17 -12.15
CA ALA A 109 -2.69 14.45 -11.14
C ALA A 109 -2.65 12.94 -11.41
N VAL A 110 -3.77 12.32 -11.79
CA VAL A 110 -3.81 10.89 -12.18
C VAL A 110 -2.90 10.62 -13.37
N LEU A 111 -2.99 11.42 -14.44
CA LEU A 111 -2.16 11.27 -15.63
C LEU A 111 -0.67 11.43 -15.31
N GLN A 112 -0.31 12.40 -14.47
CA GLN A 112 1.06 12.59 -14.02
C GLN A 112 1.58 11.38 -13.23
N VAL A 113 0.78 10.84 -12.30
CA VAL A 113 1.14 9.64 -11.54
C VAL A 113 1.31 8.43 -12.46
N GLN A 114 0.44 8.25 -13.45
CA GLN A 114 0.56 7.20 -14.47
C GLN A 114 1.87 7.34 -15.26
N GLU A 115 2.22 8.55 -15.68
CA GLU A 115 3.45 8.85 -16.40
C GLU A 115 4.69 8.56 -15.55
N TYR A 116 4.73 9.07 -14.31
CA TYR A 116 5.83 8.82 -13.38
C TYR A 116 6.00 7.33 -13.10
N ALA A 117 4.90 6.61 -12.89
CA ALA A 117 4.92 5.16 -12.71
C ALA A 117 5.52 4.46 -13.93
N ARG A 118 5.08 4.81 -15.14
CA ARG A 118 5.61 4.20 -16.38
C ARG A 118 7.12 4.39 -16.49
N LYS A 119 7.61 5.59 -16.20
CA LYS A 119 9.05 5.92 -16.25
C LYS A 119 9.86 5.17 -15.19
N ILE A 120 9.38 5.11 -13.96
CA ILE A 120 10.11 4.51 -12.82
C ILE A 120 10.07 2.98 -12.85
N LEU A 121 8.99 2.40 -13.41
CA LEU A 121 8.72 0.96 -13.39
C LEU A 121 8.95 0.29 -14.75
N GLY A 122 9.60 0.97 -15.69
CA GLY A 122 9.99 0.40 -16.98
C GLY A 122 8.80 -0.05 -17.84
N GLY A 123 7.69 0.70 -17.83
CA GLY A 123 6.49 0.37 -18.61
C GLY A 123 5.45 -0.47 -17.88
N THR A 124 5.76 -0.97 -16.68
CA THR A 124 4.78 -1.69 -15.86
C THR A 124 3.71 -0.71 -15.38
N ARG A 125 2.45 -0.96 -15.74
CA ARG A 125 1.30 -0.17 -15.27
C ARG A 125 1.24 -0.34 -13.75
N LEU A 126 1.34 0.75 -12.97
CA LEU A 126 0.70 0.72 -11.64
C LEU A 126 -0.76 0.32 -11.90
N PRO A 127 -1.34 -0.62 -11.15
CA PRO A 127 -2.76 -0.94 -11.28
C PRO A 127 -3.61 0.25 -10.82
N LEU A 128 -3.70 1.26 -11.68
CA LEU A 128 -4.38 2.54 -11.51
C LEU A 128 -5.79 2.47 -12.11
N ASP A 129 -6.27 1.27 -12.43
CA ASP A 129 -7.62 1.06 -12.95
C ASP A 129 -8.65 1.27 -11.84
N LEU A 130 -8.91 2.55 -11.57
CA LEU A 130 -10.28 2.99 -11.34
C LEU A 130 -11.03 2.74 -12.65
N LYS A 131 -11.54 1.51 -12.85
CA LYS A 131 -12.68 1.39 -13.75
C LYS A 131 -13.76 2.31 -13.17
N PRO A 132 -14.32 3.26 -13.94
CA PRO A 132 -15.47 4.02 -13.47
C PRO A 132 -16.53 2.99 -13.04
N VAL A 133 -17.05 3.17 -11.82
CA VAL A 133 -18.22 2.44 -11.35
C VAL A 133 -19.43 2.98 -12.08
#